data_AF-C3XVH7-F1
#
_entry.id   AF-C3XVH7-F1
#
_cell.length_a   1.000
_cell.length_b   1.000
_cell.length_c   1.000
_cell.angle_alpha   90.00
_cell.angle_beta   90.00
_cell.angle_gamma   90.00
#
_symmetry.space_group_name_H-M   'P 1'
#
loop_
_entity.id
_entity.type
_entity.pdbx_description
1 polymer ?
#
loop_
_entity_poly.entity_id
_entity_poly.type
_entity_poly.pdbx_seq_one_letter_code
_entity_poly.pdbx_strand_id
1 'polypeptide(L)'
;MADGDDLDFNPFFQALQTTFKQQYSLARHKCHMVCVPATDTLQGRAINQRFVGFDEQAEVRILSEELAYNEDYKPYKILVIERPLDGITQAALVRLDRNITEFQNNYMIVTGYLDHAVQKLQGICQQATEDILKLCKRERQIDIIAQAVESYVVGSVHTKMWQAVCQQCKKEESLLQKKLEELRGVTGEQLGVKQAFCCPLPGAVVELATLDGLKTPLEKLSCLKRTLDSVNEEVNSHLRENQDPTSDDLPCLVSDDLILLLVPVLVQARCLHLPSNIFYIENLQWSLSSKDDLGFSLVTFQASMEYMMSADFSHLRATMSPTQKNNEISIPELMQAAQHMTLQPSPGERVGRGAGAEADPPGKMTSFDKRLESITRMMERSSQELAAAPMPLKSITGETGDQQRQGGSRGEQVPDVIPVRKADNSGLGDFLSSLQDDFGYSYGKQT
;
A
#
# COMPACT_ATOMS: atom_id res chain seq x y z
N MET A 1 20.85 42.26 -3.09
CA MET A 1 19.89 42.85 -4.05
C MET A 1 20.15 42.11 -5.35
N ALA A 2 19.33 41.10 -5.66
CA ALA A 2 19.49 40.33 -6.88
C ALA A 2 18.65 41.02 -7.96
N ASP A 3 19.34 41.58 -8.96
CA ASP A 3 18.78 41.90 -10.27
C ASP A 3 18.07 40.62 -10.75
N GLY A 4 16.75 40.64 -10.90
CA GLY A 4 16.10 41.23 -12.06
C GLY A 4 15.76 40.04 -12.98
N ASP A 5 14.66 39.38 -12.68
CA ASP A 5 14.08 38.30 -13.48
C ASP A 5 13.65 38.94 -14.82
N ASP A 6 14.61 39.07 -15.74
CA ASP A 6 14.44 39.72 -17.03
C ASP A 6 13.41 38.92 -17.84
N LEU A 7 12.32 39.59 -18.19
CA LEU A 7 11.13 39.00 -18.78
C LEU A 7 11.46 38.22 -20.06
N ASP A 8 12.45 38.67 -20.83
CA ASP A 8 12.87 38.02 -22.07
C ASP A 8 13.50 36.63 -21.86
N PHE A 9 14.05 36.36 -20.68
CA PHE A 9 14.60 35.06 -20.31
C PHE A 9 13.62 34.17 -19.54
N ASN A 10 12.43 34.70 -19.20
CA ASN A 10 11.43 33.94 -18.47
C ASN A 10 10.84 32.83 -19.36
N PRO A 11 10.94 31.54 -18.96
CA PRO A 11 10.51 30.42 -19.80
C PRO A 11 8.99 30.42 -20.05
N PHE A 12 8.19 30.95 -19.13
CA PHE A 12 6.75 31.09 -19.33
C PHE A 12 6.42 32.19 -20.34
N PHE A 13 7.12 33.34 -20.27
CA PHE A 13 6.92 34.41 -21.24
C PHE A 13 7.34 33.98 -22.66
N GLN A 14 8.46 33.26 -22.80
CA GLN A 14 8.85 32.65 -24.08
C GLN A 14 7.81 31.65 -24.59
N ALA A 15 7.23 30.84 -23.70
CA ALA A 15 6.14 29.91 -24.06
C ALA A 15 4.87 30.66 -24.49
N LEU A 16 4.54 31.81 -23.89
CA LEU A 16 3.43 32.67 -24.34
C LEU A 16 3.66 33.19 -25.77
N GLN A 17 4.88 33.61 -26.08
CA GLN A 17 5.24 34.13 -27.41
C GLN A 17 5.31 33.04 -28.49
N THR A 18 5.64 31.81 -28.11
CA THR A 18 5.83 30.68 -29.03
C THR A 18 4.64 29.72 -29.03
N THR A 19 4.51 28.89 -27.99
CA THR A 19 3.50 27.83 -27.87
C THR A 19 2.07 28.35 -27.74
N PHE A 20 1.85 29.44 -27.00
CA PHE A 20 0.53 30.03 -26.75
C PHE A 20 0.31 31.35 -27.51
N LYS A 21 0.96 31.49 -28.67
CA LYS A 21 0.96 32.72 -29.48
C LYS A 21 -0.45 33.23 -29.78
N GLN A 22 -1.43 32.34 -30.00
CA GLN A 22 -2.82 32.74 -30.27
C GLN A 22 -3.46 33.46 -29.06
N GLN A 23 -3.34 32.89 -27.86
CA GLN A 23 -3.87 33.51 -26.65
C GLN A 23 -3.13 34.82 -26.31
N TYR A 24 -1.80 34.82 -26.47
CA TYR A 24 -1.00 36.02 -26.23
C TYR A 24 -1.33 37.15 -27.20
N SER A 25 -1.53 36.83 -28.49
CA SER A 25 -1.96 37.81 -29.50
C SER A 25 -3.34 38.38 -29.20
N LEU A 26 -4.27 37.54 -28.73
CA LEU A 26 -5.61 37.99 -28.31
C LEU A 26 -5.52 38.91 -27.09
N ALA A 27 -4.71 38.57 -26.09
CA ALA A 27 -4.49 39.39 -24.90
C ALA A 27 -3.89 40.75 -25.28
N ARG A 28 -2.89 40.78 -26.17
CA ARG A 28 -2.28 42.00 -26.70
C ARG A 28 -3.27 42.85 -27.48
N HIS A 29 -4.04 42.25 -28.39
CA HIS A 29 -5.03 42.96 -29.19
C HIS A 29 -6.12 43.62 -28.31
N LYS A 30 -6.59 42.89 -27.28
CA LYS A 30 -7.60 43.38 -26.33
C LYS A 30 -7.03 44.23 -25.18
N CYS A 31 -5.72 44.46 -25.13
CA CYS A 31 -5.05 45.16 -24.03
C CYS A 31 -5.33 44.54 -22.65
N HIS A 32 -5.45 43.20 -22.60
CA HIS A 32 -5.57 42.48 -21.34
C HIS A 32 -4.25 42.55 -20.56
N MET A 33 -4.38 42.52 -19.24
CA MET A 33 -3.25 42.36 -18.34
C MET A 33 -2.67 40.94 -18.46
N VAL A 34 -1.35 40.84 -18.63
CA VAL A 34 -0.65 39.56 -18.75
C VAL A 34 0.11 39.30 -17.45
N CYS A 35 -0.15 38.18 -16.79
CA CYS A 35 0.56 37.80 -15.58
C CYS A 35 1.59 36.70 -15.89
N VAL A 36 2.85 36.93 -15.54
CA VAL A 36 3.99 36.05 -15.80
C VAL A 36 4.58 35.58 -14.47
N PRO A 37 4.60 34.27 -14.17
CA PRO A 37 5.16 33.77 -12.92
C PRO A 37 6.68 33.93 -12.87
N ALA A 38 7.23 34.20 -11.68
CA ALA A 38 8.67 34.25 -11.46
C ALA A 38 9.37 32.96 -11.89
N THR A 39 10.53 33.08 -12.53
CA THR A 39 11.26 31.95 -13.13
C THR A 39 11.56 30.84 -12.13
N ASP A 40 11.93 31.19 -10.89
CA ASP A 40 12.23 30.24 -9.82
C ASP A 40 11.03 29.35 -9.46
N THR A 41 9.80 29.85 -9.62
CA THR A 41 8.58 29.09 -9.31
C THR A 41 8.14 28.12 -10.40
N LEU A 42 8.80 28.18 -11.55
CA LEU A 42 8.54 27.30 -12.69
C LEU A 42 9.46 26.08 -12.73
N GLN A 43 10.48 26.00 -11.85
CA GLN A 43 11.40 24.86 -11.82
C GLN A 43 10.65 23.54 -11.57
N GLY A 44 10.86 22.57 -12.46
CA GLY A 44 10.20 21.26 -12.41
C GLY A 44 8.72 21.23 -12.84
N ARG A 45 8.14 22.37 -13.27
CA ARG A 45 6.76 22.42 -13.79
C ARG A 45 6.75 22.45 -15.31
N ALA A 46 5.96 21.56 -15.91
CA ALA A 46 5.69 21.61 -17.35
C ALA A 46 4.70 22.74 -17.65
N ILE A 47 5.16 23.78 -18.35
CA ILE A 47 4.30 24.87 -18.82
C ILE A 47 3.26 24.29 -19.79
N ASN A 48 1.98 24.40 -19.42
CA ASN A 48 0.87 23.82 -20.17
C ASN A 48 -0.32 24.79 -20.21
N GLN A 49 -1.39 24.40 -20.90
CA GLN A 49 -2.53 25.27 -21.16
C GLN A 49 -3.28 25.74 -19.89
N ARG A 50 -3.06 25.11 -18.72
CA ARG A 50 -3.62 25.56 -17.43
C ARG A 50 -3.03 26.88 -16.93
N PHE A 51 -1.87 27.28 -17.46
CA PHE A 51 -1.25 28.55 -17.13
C PHE A 51 -1.80 29.73 -17.97
N VAL A 52 -2.69 29.46 -18.94
CA VAL A 52 -3.15 30.45 -19.92
C VAL A 52 -4.68 30.44 -19.99
N GLY A 53 -5.30 31.47 -19.41
CA GLY A 53 -6.76 31.62 -19.31
C GLY A 53 -7.26 31.24 -17.92
N PHE A 54 -7.62 32.26 -17.14
CA PHE A 54 -8.13 32.12 -15.77
C PHE A 54 -9.54 32.72 -15.73
N ASP A 55 -10.52 31.90 -15.36
CA ASP A 55 -11.91 32.33 -15.18
C ASP A 55 -12.26 32.59 -13.70
N GLU A 56 -11.29 32.40 -12.80
CA GLU A 56 -11.47 32.48 -11.35
C GLU A 56 -10.61 33.59 -10.72
N GLN A 57 -11.10 34.14 -9.60
CA GLN A 57 -10.38 35.16 -8.83
C GLN A 57 -9.23 34.53 -8.03
N ALA A 58 -8.05 35.14 -8.07
CA ALA A 58 -6.87 34.71 -7.32
C ALA A 58 -6.13 35.90 -6.72
N GLU A 59 -5.59 35.72 -5.51
CA GLU A 59 -4.69 36.68 -4.87
C GLU A 59 -3.23 36.24 -5.03
N VAL A 60 -2.41 37.13 -5.59
CA VAL A 60 -0.98 36.90 -5.77
C VAL A 60 -0.21 38.19 -5.54
N ARG A 61 0.99 38.08 -4.96
CA ARG A 61 1.90 39.20 -4.79
C ARG A 61 2.53 39.55 -6.14
N ILE A 62 2.48 40.83 -6.49
CA ILE A 62 3.17 41.39 -7.66
C ILE A 62 4.63 41.64 -7.26
N LEU A 63 5.56 41.10 -8.06
CA LEU A 63 7.00 41.27 -7.87
C LEU A 63 7.53 42.45 -8.69
N SER A 64 7.10 42.57 -9.95
CA SER A 64 7.43 43.69 -10.82
C SER A 64 6.32 43.96 -11.84
N GLU A 65 6.35 45.15 -12.46
CA GLU A 65 5.41 45.61 -13.48
C GLU A 65 6.19 46.14 -14.68
N GLU A 66 5.81 45.70 -15.87
CA GLU A 66 6.33 46.17 -17.15
C GLU A 66 5.21 46.73 -18.02
N LEU A 67 5.54 47.76 -18.80
CA LEU A 67 4.63 48.42 -19.73
C LEU A 67 4.95 47.96 -21.16
N ALA A 68 3.93 47.46 -21.85
CA ALA A 68 4.05 47.03 -23.25
C ALA A 68 2.99 47.72 -24.12
N TYR A 69 3.18 47.68 -25.44
CA TYR A 69 2.29 48.31 -26.41
C TYR A 69 1.81 47.32 -27.44
N ASN A 70 0.53 47.37 -27.77
CA ASN A 70 -0.03 46.57 -28.86
C ASN A 70 0.28 47.20 -30.23
N GLU A 71 -0.21 46.58 -31.31
CA GLU A 71 0.01 47.05 -32.70
C GLU A 71 -0.60 48.44 -32.97
N ASP A 72 -1.60 48.83 -32.19
CA ASP A 72 -2.26 50.14 -32.25
C ASP A 72 -1.62 51.18 -31.30
N TYR A 73 -0.43 50.88 -30.74
CA TYR A 73 0.25 51.69 -29.71
C TYR A 73 -0.57 51.93 -28.43
N LYS A 74 -1.55 51.07 -28.13
CA LYS A 74 -2.27 51.09 -26.87
C LYS A 74 -1.44 50.41 -25.78
N PRO A 75 -1.23 51.06 -24.63
CA PRO A 75 -0.46 50.47 -23.54
C PRO A 75 -1.26 49.34 -22.87
N TYR A 76 -0.56 48.28 -22.48
CA TYR A 76 -1.05 47.23 -21.60
C TYR A 76 0.05 46.84 -20.60
N LYS A 77 -0.35 46.21 -19.49
CA LYS A 77 0.56 45.84 -18.39
C LYS A 77 0.93 44.37 -18.46
N ILE A 78 2.20 44.09 -18.21
CA ILE A 78 2.72 42.76 -17.92
C ILE A 78 3.17 42.76 -16.46
N LEU A 79 2.60 41.88 -15.64
CA LEU A 79 2.92 41.76 -14.22
C LEU A 79 3.75 40.50 -14.00
N VAL A 80 4.92 40.63 -13.39
CA VAL A 80 5.64 39.47 -12.85
C VAL A 80 5.07 39.17 -11.48
N ILE A 81 4.59 37.96 -11.30
CA ILE A 81 3.88 37.53 -10.09
C ILE A 81 4.70 36.47 -9.34
N GLU A 82 4.56 36.44 -8.02
CA GLU A 82 5.36 35.58 -7.13
C GLU A 82 5.25 34.09 -7.47
N ARG A 83 4.09 33.63 -7.94
CA ARG A 83 3.82 32.22 -8.23
C ARG A 83 2.80 32.13 -9.37
N PRO A 84 2.69 30.99 -10.07
CA PRO A 84 1.68 30.84 -11.11
C PRO A 84 0.27 30.98 -10.55
N LEU A 85 -0.64 31.52 -11.36
CA LEU A 85 -2.07 31.58 -11.03
C LEU A 85 -2.77 30.21 -11.13
N ASP A 86 -2.00 29.11 -11.20
CA ASP A 86 -2.51 27.73 -11.09
C ASP A 86 -2.95 27.36 -9.66
N GLY A 87 -3.08 28.37 -8.79
CA GLY A 87 -3.30 28.28 -7.35
C GLY A 87 -4.56 27.55 -6.90
N ILE A 88 -5.46 27.15 -7.79
CA ILE A 88 -6.65 26.39 -7.43
C ILE A 88 -6.26 24.97 -6.96
N THR A 89 -5.27 24.32 -7.62
CA THR A 89 -4.79 22.99 -7.18
C THR A 89 -4.04 23.10 -5.87
N GLN A 90 -3.25 24.16 -5.70
CA GLN A 90 -2.52 24.38 -4.46
C GLN A 90 -3.48 24.70 -3.30
N ALA A 91 -4.55 25.47 -3.52
CA ALA A 91 -5.54 25.77 -2.49
C ALA A 91 -6.35 24.53 -2.06
N ALA A 92 -6.74 23.67 -3.01
CA ALA A 92 -7.43 22.42 -2.70
C ALA A 92 -6.55 21.47 -1.86
N LEU A 93 -5.27 21.33 -2.22
CA LEU A 93 -4.31 20.51 -1.47
C LEU A 93 -4.01 21.09 -0.09
N VAL A 94 -3.80 22.42 0.02
CA VAL A 94 -3.61 23.08 1.33
C VAL A 94 -4.84 22.91 2.23
N ARG A 95 -6.04 22.97 1.67
CA ARG A 95 -7.27 22.68 2.42
C ARG A 95 -7.34 21.23 2.88
N LEU A 96 -6.93 20.28 2.03
CA LEU A 96 -6.84 18.87 2.39
C LEU A 96 -5.87 18.65 3.56
N ASP A 97 -4.66 19.20 3.48
CA ASP A 97 -3.64 19.08 4.52
C ASP A 97 -4.12 19.69 5.85
N ARG A 98 -4.81 20.82 5.79
CA ARG A 98 -5.43 21.44 6.97
C ARG A 98 -6.47 20.50 7.60
N ASN A 99 -7.37 19.92 6.79
CA ASN A 99 -8.39 19.00 7.28
C ASN A 99 -7.79 17.74 7.92
N ILE A 100 -6.70 17.20 7.33
CA ILE A 100 -5.95 16.07 7.89
C ILE A 100 -5.34 16.46 9.25
N THR A 101 -4.68 17.62 9.31
CA THR A 101 -4.05 18.13 10.54
C THR A 101 -5.08 18.38 11.64
N GLU A 102 -6.22 18.96 11.31
CA GLU A 102 -7.33 19.15 12.25
C GLU A 102 -7.87 17.81 12.77
N PHE A 103 -7.99 16.80 11.90
CA PHE A 103 -8.38 15.46 12.34
C PHE A 103 -7.33 14.83 13.28
N GLN A 104 -6.05 14.93 12.95
CA GLN A 104 -4.96 14.38 13.77
C GLN A 104 -4.90 15.05 15.15
N ASN A 105 -5.07 16.36 15.23
CA ASN A 105 -4.89 17.12 16.47
C ASN A 105 -6.17 17.19 17.33
N ASN A 106 -7.33 17.35 16.70
CA ASN A 106 -8.55 17.75 17.42
C ASN A 106 -9.60 16.63 17.52
N TYR A 107 -9.60 15.65 16.61
CA TYR A 107 -10.61 14.60 16.61
C TYR A 107 -10.31 13.52 17.66
N MET A 108 -11.20 13.26 18.61
CA MET A 108 -11.03 12.16 19.56
C MET A 108 -11.74 10.91 19.05
N ILE A 109 -11.01 9.80 18.90
CA ILE A 109 -11.59 8.51 18.53
C ILE A 109 -12.03 7.81 19.81
N VAL A 110 -13.35 7.72 20.01
CA VAL A 110 -13.94 7.02 21.15
C VAL A 110 -14.10 5.54 20.80
N THR A 111 -13.74 4.66 21.74
CA THR A 111 -13.91 3.21 21.59
C THR A 111 -15.36 2.84 21.31
N GLY A 112 -15.62 2.04 20.27
CA GLY A 112 -16.96 1.65 19.84
C GLY A 112 -17.66 2.65 18.91
N TYR A 113 -17.02 3.77 18.60
CA TYR A 113 -17.53 4.82 17.70
C TYR A 113 -16.58 5.07 16.52
N LEU A 114 -15.81 4.06 16.14
CA LEU A 114 -14.82 4.15 15.06
C LEU A 114 -15.48 4.48 13.71
N ASP A 115 -16.71 4.04 13.50
CA ASP A 115 -17.50 4.31 12.30
C ASP A 115 -17.67 5.81 12.03
N HIS A 116 -17.78 6.63 13.07
CA HIS A 116 -17.87 8.09 12.91
C HIS A 116 -16.53 8.69 12.46
N ALA A 117 -15.40 8.12 12.89
CA ALA A 117 -14.08 8.53 12.44
C ALA A 117 -13.88 8.16 10.97
N VAL A 118 -14.28 6.94 10.60
CA VAL A 118 -14.28 6.43 9.22
C VAL A 118 -15.13 7.32 8.32
N GLN A 119 -16.39 7.60 8.69
CA GLN A 119 -17.28 8.50 7.94
C GLN A 119 -16.71 9.90 7.78
N LYS A 120 -16.08 10.45 8.84
CA LYS A 120 -15.45 11.76 8.77
C LYS A 120 -14.28 11.78 7.78
N LEU A 121 -13.42 10.75 7.79
CA LEU A 121 -12.30 10.62 6.86
C LEU A 121 -12.79 10.40 5.42
N GLN A 122 -13.82 9.58 5.23
CA GLN A 122 -14.45 9.37 3.94
C GLN A 122 -14.97 10.69 3.37
N GLY A 123 -15.64 11.52 4.18
CA GLY A 123 -16.09 12.85 3.77
C GLY A 123 -14.95 13.80 3.39
N ILE A 124 -13.81 13.74 4.09
CA ILE A 124 -12.59 14.49 3.72
C ILE A 124 -12.08 14.03 2.36
N CYS A 125 -12.03 12.72 2.12
CA CYS A 125 -11.55 12.14 0.85
C CYS A 125 -12.48 12.50 -0.31
N GLN A 126 -13.80 12.36 -0.14
CA GLN A 126 -14.80 12.69 -1.15
C GLN A 126 -14.72 14.18 -1.54
N GLN A 127 -14.72 15.07 -0.54
CA GLN A 127 -14.62 16.51 -0.79
C GLN A 127 -13.33 16.85 -1.54
N ALA A 128 -12.19 16.33 -1.11
CA ALA A 128 -10.91 16.59 -1.76
C ALA A 128 -10.83 16.02 -3.18
N THR A 129 -11.40 14.84 -3.40
CA THR A 129 -11.47 14.21 -4.72
C THR A 129 -12.31 15.07 -5.67
N GLU A 130 -13.51 15.50 -5.25
CA GLU A 130 -14.35 16.41 -6.04
C GLU A 130 -13.65 17.73 -6.35
N ASP A 131 -12.97 18.31 -5.36
CA ASP A 131 -12.23 19.54 -5.52
C ASP A 131 -11.13 19.37 -6.56
N ILE A 132 -10.32 18.31 -6.48
CA ILE A 132 -9.24 18.03 -7.42
C ILE A 132 -9.78 17.70 -8.83
N LEU A 133 -10.90 16.98 -8.93
CA LEU A 133 -11.51 16.63 -10.22
C LEU A 133 -12.01 17.83 -11.00
N LYS A 134 -12.63 18.80 -10.32
CA LYS A 134 -13.06 20.08 -10.91
C LYS A 134 -11.89 20.80 -11.60
N LEU A 135 -10.67 20.63 -11.08
CA LEU A 135 -9.45 21.25 -11.62
C LEU A 135 -8.85 20.45 -12.76
N CYS A 136 -8.96 19.12 -12.68
CA CYS A 136 -8.30 18.26 -13.63
C CYS A 136 -8.99 18.24 -14.99
N LYS A 137 -10.30 18.54 -15.08
CA LYS A 137 -11.14 18.41 -16.29
C LYS A 137 -10.97 17.06 -17.00
N ARG A 138 -10.58 16.01 -16.25
CA ARG A 138 -10.26 14.66 -16.73
C ARG A 138 -11.13 13.65 -16.01
N GLU A 139 -12.37 13.50 -16.47
CA GLU A 139 -13.34 12.57 -15.89
C GLU A 139 -12.88 11.10 -15.95
N ARG A 140 -12.01 10.74 -16.91
CA ARG A 140 -11.49 9.37 -17.09
C ARG A 140 -10.48 8.91 -16.03
N GLN A 141 -10.07 9.77 -15.10
CA GLN A 141 -9.07 9.46 -14.07
C GLN A 141 -9.66 9.50 -12.66
N ILE A 142 -10.99 9.47 -12.52
CA ILE A 142 -11.68 9.59 -11.23
C ILE A 142 -11.22 8.54 -10.22
N ASP A 143 -11.16 7.27 -10.63
CA ASP A 143 -10.77 6.17 -9.75
C ASP A 143 -9.32 6.33 -9.27
N ILE A 144 -8.40 6.69 -10.19
CA ILE A 144 -6.98 6.90 -9.87
C ILE A 144 -6.81 8.07 -8.89
N ILE A 145 -7.55 9.16 -9.10
CA ILE A 145 -7.49 10.34 -8.21
C ILE A 145 -8.09 9.99 -6.85
N ALA A 146 -9.25 9.34 -6.81
CA ALA A 146 -9.91 8.92 -5.58
C ALA A 146 -8.99 8.02 -4.74
N GLN A 147 -8.41 7.00 -5.37
CA GLN A 147 -7.48 6.07 -4.73
C GLN A 147 -6.20 6.75 -4.22
N ALA A 148 -5.67 7.72 -4.97
CA ALA A 148 -4.50 8.50 -4.54
C ALA A 148 -4.82 9.41 -3.35
N VAL A 149 -5.97 10.10 -3.37
CA VAL A 149 -6.44 10.95 -2.27
C VAL A 149 -6.69 10.13 -1.02
N GLU A 150 -7.36 8.98 -1.15
CA GLU A 150 -7.60 8.04 -0.06
C GLU A 150 -6.30 7.55 0.56
N SER A 151 -5.36 7.06 -0.27
CA SER A 151 -4.05 6.59 0.20
C SER A 151 -3.29 7.68 0.94
N TYR A 152 -3.34 8.93 0.45
CA TYR A 152 -2.71 10.07 1.09
C TYR A 152 -3.35 10.40 2.45
N VAL A 153 -4.68 10.51 2.51
CA VAL A 153 -5.41 10.84 3.74
C VAL A 153 -5.23 9.74 4.78
N VAL A 154 -5.55 8.50 4.42
CA VAL A 154 -5.51 7.34 5.32
C VAL A 154 -4.09 7.06 5.78
N GLY A 155 -3.10 7.12 4.87
CA GLY A 155 -1.68 6.98 5.21
C GLY A 155 -1.19 8.06 6.17
N SER A 156 -1.68 9.29 6.04
CA SER A 156 -1.34 10.40 6.95
C SER A 156 -1.91 10.20 8.35
N VAL A 157 -3.13 9.67 8.47
CA VAL A 157 -3.78 9.44 9.78
C VAL A 157 -3.53 8.03 10.34
N HIS A 158 -2.74 7.21 9.65
CA HIS A 158 -2.54 5.78 9.95
C HIS A 158 -2.23 5.54 11.42
N THR A 159 -1.23 6.20 12.00
CA THR A 159 -0.81 5.96 13.39
C THR A 159 -1.96 6.06 14.39
N LYS A 160 -2.84 7.05 14.20
CA LYS A 160 -3.98 7.30 15.08
C LYS A 160 -5.12 6.32 14.83
N MET A 161 -5.45 6.06 13.56
CA MET A 161 -6.51 5.12 13.19
C MET A 161 -6.15 3.67 13.53
N TRP A 162 -4.90 3.29 13.27
CA TRP A 162 -4.37 1.95 13.54
C TRP A 162 -4.47 1.59 15.02
N GLN A 163 -4.09 2.50 15.91
CA GLN A 163 -4.23 2.29 17.36
C GLN A 163 -5.69 2.03 17.77
N ALA A 164 -6.63 2.77 17.20
CA ALA A 164 -8.05 2.59 17.48
C ALA A 164 -8.58 1.25 16.93
N VAL A 165 -8.16 0.86 15.72
CA VAL A 165 -8.53 -0.42 15.09
C VAL A 165 -7.99 -1.60 15.89
N CYS A 166 -6.70 -1.59 16.28
CA CYS A 166 -6.14 -2.63 17.13
C CYS A 166 -6.88 -2.74 18.47
N GLN A 167 -7.26 -1.60 19.06
CA GLN A 167 -8.01 -1.61 20.31
C GLN A 167 -9.41 -2.22 20.16
N GLN A 168 -10.05 -2.04 18.99
CA GLN A 168 -11.35 -2.64 18.69
C GLN A 168 -11.26 -4.15 18.43
N CYS A 169 -10.27 -4.59 17.66
CA CYS A 169 -10.07 -6.01 17.30
C CYS A 169 -9.29 -6.82 18.36
N LYS A 170 -8.83 -6.19 19.45
CA LYS A 170 -7.98 -6.82 20.47
C LYS A 170 -8.46 -8.20 20.96
N LYS A 171 -9.78 -8.39 21.07
CA LYS A 171 -10.38 -9.68 21.48
C LYS A 171 -10.17 -10.76 20.41
N GLU A 172 -10.41 -10.43 19.15
CA GLU A 172 -10.25 -11.31 18.00
C GLU A 172 -8.77 -11.65 17.79
N GLU A 173 -7.88 -10.67 17.89
CA GLU A 173 -6.42 -10.88 17.82
C GLU A 173 -5.94 -11.83 18.91
N SER A 174 -6.46 -11.71 20.14
CA SER A 174 -6.12 -12.61 21.25
C SER A 174 -6.59 -14.05 21.02
N LEU A 175 -7.70 -14.24 20.31
CA LEU A 175 -8.21 -15.56 19.94
C LEU A 175 -7.39 -16.14 18.78
N LEU A 176 -7.09 -15.33 17.76
CA LEU A 176 -6.26 -15.73 16.63
C LEU A 176 -4.86 -16.14 17.11
N GLN A 177 -4.25 -15.39 18.03
CA GLN A 177 -2.95 -15.74 18.60
C GLN A 177 -2.94 -17.17 19.18
N LYS A 178 -3.96 -17.54 19.94
CA LYS A 178 -4.08 -18.90 20.49
C LYS A 178 -4.19 -19.95 19.39
N LYS A 179 -4.99 -19.68 18.36
CA LYS A 179 -5.13 -20.56 17.19
C LYS A 179 -3.82 -20.70 16.42
N LEU A 180 -3.07 -19.62 16.23
CA LEU A 180 -1.75 -19.65 15.59
C LEU A 180 -0.76 -20.50 16.40
N GLU A 181 -0.80 -20.44 17.73
CA GLU A 181 0.01 -21.28 18.62
C GLU A 181 -0.40 -22.76 18.57
N GLU A 182 -1.71 -23.04 18.53
CA GLU A 182 -2.27 -24.39 18.40
C GLU A 182 -1.89 -25.06 17.06
N LEU A 183 -1.82 -24.26 15.99
CA LEU A 183 -1.54 -24.72 14.62
C LEU A 183 -0.04 -24.71 14.26
N ARG A 184 0.85 -24.44 15.21
CA ARG A 184 2.29 -24.43 14.94
C ARG A 184 2.77 -25.79 14.44
N GLY A 185 3.36 -25.80 13.25
CA GLY A 185 3.90 -27.00 12.62
C GLY A 185 2.86 -27.85 11.88
N VAL A 186 1.62 -27.36 11.74
CA VAL A 186 0.62 -28.00 10.89
C VAL A 186 1.00 -27.81 9.41
N THR A 187 0.91 -28.89 8.64
CA THR A 187 1.18 -28.91 7.20
C THR A 187 -0.12 -28.90 6.40
N GLY A 188 -0.05 -28.47 5.13
CA GLY A 188 -1.23 -28.47 4.24
C GLY A 188 -1.89 -29.84 4.11
N GLU A 189 -1.11 -30.92 4.10
CA GLU A 189 -1.62 -32.29 4.03
C GLU A 189 -2.51 -32.64 5.23
N GLN A 190 -2.12 -32.23 6.43
CA GLN A 190 -2.90 -32.43 7.65
C GLN A 190 -4.22 -31.64 7.65
N LEU A 191 -4.31 -30.58 6.85
CA LEU A 191 -5.52 -29.79 6.65
C LEU A 191 -6.40 -30.34 5.51
N GLY A 192 -5.97 -31.43 4.85
CA GLY A 192 -6.72 -32.06 3.76
C GLY A 192 -6.38 -31.55 2.37
N VAL A 193 -5.32 -30.74 2.22
CA VAL A 193 -4.81 -30.33 0.91
C VAL A 193 -4.23 -31.56 0.20
N LYS A 194 -4.48 -31.68 -1.11
CA LYS A 194 -3.90 -32.75 -1.92
C LYS A 194 -2.38 -32.72 -1.83
N GLN A 195 -1.75 -33.89 -1.66
CA GLN A 195 -0.28 -33.99 -1.57
C GLN A 195 0.45 -33.33 -2.74
N ALA A 196 -0.13 -33.35 -3.95
CA ALA A 196 0.43 -32.71 -5.13
C ALA A 196 0.66 -31.19 -4.97
N PHE A 197 -0.10 -30.53 -4.09
CA PHE A 197 0.03 -29.09 -3.83
C PHE A 197 0.84 -28.78 -2.57
N CYS A 198 1.26 -29.80 -1.82
CA CYS A 198 1.97 -29.62 -0.57
C CYS A 198 3.46 -29.35 -0.83
N CYS A 199 3.83 -28.09 -0.91
CA CYS A 199 5.22 -27.65 -1.01
C CYS A 199 5.56 -26.56 0.02
N PRO A 200 6.85 -26.30 0.29
CA PRO A 200 7.26 -25.12 1.06
C PRO A 200 6.84 -23.83 0.34
N LEU A 201 6.29 -22.86 1.08
CA LEU A 201 5.82 -21.57 0.57
C LEU A 201 6.60 -20.38 1.18
N PRO A 202 7.94 -20.35 1.13
CA PRO A 202 8.74 -19.30 1.78
C PRO A 202 8.50 -17.91 1.18
N GLY A 203 8.26 -17.80 -0.13
CA GLY A 203 7.97 -16.53 -0.80
C GLY A 203 6.69 -15.90 -0.27
N ALA A 204 5.62 -16.69 -0.19
CA ALA A 204 4.36 -16.25 0.40
C ALA A 204 4.50 -15.82 1.87
N VAL A 205 5.27 -16.57 2.67
CA VAL A 205 5.51 -16.24 4.09
C VAL A 205 6.26 -14.91 4.24
N VAL A 206 7.32 -14.70 3.46
CA VAL A 206 8.11 -13.46 3.51
C VAL A 206 7.28 -12.25 3.10
N GLU A 207 6.51 -12.38 2.03
CA GLU A 207 5.63 -11.29 1.56
C GLU A 207 4.61 -10.92 2.63
N LEU A 208 3.91 -11.92 3.18
CA LEU A 208 2.86 -11.71 4.16
C LEU A 208 3.38 -11.13 5.48
N ALA A 209 4.61 -11.47 5.89
CA ALA A 209 5.24 -10.92 7.08
C ALA A 209 5.43 -9.40 7.03
N THR A 210 5.35 -8.77 5.84
CA THR A 210 5.45 -7.31 5.69
C THR A 210 4.15 -6.55 5.96
N LEU A 211 3.01 -7.25 6.03
CA LEU A 211 1.65 -6.69 6.06
C LEU A 211 1.45 -5.61 7.14
N ASP A 212 1.95 -5.87 8.35
CA ASP A 212 1.80 -4.98 9.51
C ASP A 212 2.59 -3.66 9.36
N GLY A 213 3.64 -3.65 8.55
CA GLY A 213 4.46 -2.45 8.29
C GLY A 213 3.84 -1.48 7.28
N LEU A 214 2.82 -1.91 6.55
CA LEU A 214 2.15 -1.11 5.52
C LEU A 214 1.12 -0.17 6.14
N LYS A 215 0.89 1.01 5.53
CA LYS A 215 0.09 2.08 6.14
C LYS A 215 -1.26 2.28 5.48
N THR A 216 -1.34 2.07 4.17
CA THR A 216 -2.58 2.32 3.44
C THR A 216 -3.36 1.02 3.22
N PRO A 217 -4.70 1.07 3.14
CA PRO A 217 -5.53 -0.09 2.80
C PRO A 217 -5.11 -0.71 1.47
N LEU A 218 -4.78 0.11 0.47
CA LEU A 218 -4.32 -0.35 -0.84
C LEU A 218 -3.00 -1.11 -0.78
N GLU A 219 -2.00 -0.60 -0.05
CA GLU A 219 -0.72 -1.31 0.13
C GLU A 219 -0.95 -2.66 0.81
N LYS A 220 -1.74 -2.68 1.89
CA LYS A 220 -2.08 -3.91 2.63
C LYS A 220 -2.80 -4.91 1.71
N LEU A 221 -3.79 -4.46 0.95
CA LEU A 221 -4.52 -5.32 0.02
C LEU A 221 -3.64 -5.83 -1.13
N SER A 222 -2.74 -4.99 -1.63
CA SER A 222 -1.75 -5.39 -2.64
C SER A 222 -0.73 -6.42 -2.08
N CYS A 223 -0.40 -6.34 -0.79
CA CYS A 223 0.39 -7.37 -0.11
C CYS A 223 -0.35 -8.70 -0.05
N LEU A 224 -1.65 -8.69 0.26
CA LEU A 224 -2.47 -9.91 0.24
C LEU A 224 -2.49 -10.53 -1.16
N LYS A 225 -2.72 -9.72 -2.20
CA LYS A 225 -2.68 -10.19 -3.60
C LYS A 225 -1.33 -10.81 -3.96
N ARG A 226 -0.22 -10.10 -3.69
CA ARG A 226 1.13 -10.60 -3.97
C ARG A 226 1.45 -11.89 -3.20
N THR A 227 0.88 -12.06 -2.00
CA THR A 227 0.97 -13.31 -1.25
C THR A 227 0.27 -14.45 -1.98
N LEU A 228 -0.97 -14.24 -2.47
CA LEU A 228 -1.68 -15.26 -3.26
C LEU A 228 -0.95 -15.59 -4.57
N ASP A 229 -0.44 -14.58 -5.26
CA ASP A 229 0.35 -14.77 -6.47
C ASP A 229 1.61 -15.62 -6.18
N SER A 230 2.27 -15.37 -5.05
CA SER A 230 3.43 -16.16 -4.60
C SER A 230 3.04 -17.61 -4.30
N VAL A 231 1.93 -17.86 -3.60
CA VAL A 231 1.45 -19.23 -3.36
C VAL A 231 1.19 -19.95 -4.68
N ASN A 232 0.50 -19.30 -5.61
CA ASN A 232 0.24 -19.87 -6.94
C ASN A 232 1.53 -20.17 -7.71
N GLU A 233 2.49 -19.25 -7.71
CA GLU A 233 3.76 -19.42 -8.41
C GLU A 233 4.61 -20.55 -7.82
N GLU A 234 4.70 -20.64 -6.49
CA GLU A 234 5.44 -21.69 -5.78
C GLU A 234 4.81 -23.08 -5.97
N VAL A 235 3.48 -23.19 -5.89
CA VAL A 235 2.76 -24.44 -6.16
C VAL A 235 2.91 -24.86 -7.62
N ASN A 236 2.73 -23.94 -8.56
CA ASN A 236 2.86 -24.25 -9.99
C ASN A 236 4.30 -24.67 -10.36
N SER A 237 5.31 -24.06 -9.74
CA SER A 237 6.70 -24.46 -9.93
C SER A 237 6.95 -25.87 -9.41
N HIS A 238 6.44 -26.18 -8.20
CA HIS A 238 6.53 -27.51 -7.62
C HIS A 238 5.83 -28.59 -8.47
N LEU A 239 4.65 -28.28 -9.01
CA LEU A 239 3.92 -29.18 -9.89
C LEU A 239 4.73 -29.48 -11.15
N ARG A 240 5.33 -28.47 -11.79
CA ARG A 240 6.14 -28.63 -13.00
C ARG A 240 7.43 -29.43 -12.76
N GLU A 241 8.06 -29.28 -11.59
CA GLU A 241 9.27 -30.02 -11.23
C GLU A 241 9.01 -31.51 -10.96
N ASN A 242 7.82 -31.84 -10.45
CA ASN A 242 7.43 -33.21 -10.08
C ASN A 242 6.52 -33.89 -11.11
N GLN A 243 6.27 -33.23 -12.25
CA GLN A 243 5.43 -33.79 -13.30
C GLN A 243 6.18 -34.81 -14.14
N ASP A 244 5.49 -35.90 -14.51
CA ASP A 244 5.99 -36.83 -15.51
C ASP A 244 5.93 -36.15 -16.89
N PRO A 245 7.02 -36.11 -17.69
CA PRO A 245 7.06 -35.44 -19.00
C PRO A 245 6.04 -35.93 -20.04
N THR A 246 5.22 -36.93 -19.71
CA THR A 246 4.20 -37.51 -20.60
C THR A 246 2.76 -37.10 -20.28
N SER A 247 2.49 -36.40 -19.16
CA SER A 247 1.15 -35.94 -18.80
C SER A 247 0.98 -34.43 -19.03
N ASP A 248 0.07 -34.06 -19.93
CA ASP A 248 -0.23 -32.64 -20.25
C ASP A 248 -1.18 -31.97 -19.22
N ASP A 249 -1.82 -32.75 -18.34
CA ASP A 249 -2.78 -32.23 -17.36
C ASP A 249 -2.10 -31.84 -16.04
N LEU A 250 -1.78 -30.55 -15.88
CA LEU A 250 -1.46 -30.00 -14.56
C LEU A 250 -2.72 -29.94 -13.69
N PRO A 251 -2.67 -30.39 -12.42
CA PRO A 251 -3.75 -30.18 -11.48
C PRO A 251 -3.99 -28.68 -11.28
N CYS A 252 -5.23 -28.22 -11.45
CA CYS A 252 -5.60 -26.83 -11.23
C CYS A 252 -5.83 -26.58 -9.73
N LEU A 253 -5.23 -25.51 -9.19
CA LEU A 253 -5.47 -25.05 -7.83
C LEU A 253 -6.82 -24.34 -7.76
N VAL A 254 -7.73 -24.82 -6.91
CA VAL A 254 -9.04 -24.19 -6.68
C VAL A 254 -9.03 -23.36 -5.39
N SER A 255 -10.04 -22.48 -5.22
CA SER A 255 -10.14 -21.59 -4.06
C SER A 255 -10.09 -22.31 -2.71
N ASP A 256 -10.72 -23.50 -2.60
CA ASP A 256 -10.71 -24.28 -1.35
C ASP A 256 -9.29 -24.77 -1.01
N ASP A 257 -8.53 -25.25 -2.00
CA ASP A 257 -7.14 -25.66 -1.82
C ASP A 257 -6.27 -24.45 -1.44
N LEU A 258 -6.51 -23.28 -2.05
CA LEU A 258 -5.81 -22.03 -1.74
C LEU A 258 -6.07 -21.56 -0.30
N ILE A 259 -7.33 -21.59 0.16
CA ILE A 259 -7.71 -21.23 1.54
C ILE A 259 -6.97 -22.10 2.55
N LEU A 260 -6.92 -23.42 2.30
CA LEU A 260 -6.23 -24.35 3.19
C LEU A 260 -4.70 -24.19 3.16
N LEU A 261 -4.11 -23.86 2.00
CA LEU A 261 -2.68 -23.56 1.87
C LEU A 261 -2.28 -22.25 2.55
N LEU A 262 -3.19 -21.29 2.71
CA LEU A 262 -2.90 -20.03 3.42
C LEU A 262 -2.78 -20.21 4.94
N VAL A 263 -3.42 -21.22 5.52
CA VAL A 263 -3.34 -21.49 6.97
C VAL A 263 -1.89 -21.68 7.44
N PRO A 264 -1.07 -22.58 6.87
CA PRO A 264 0.33 -22.71 7.26
C PRO A 264 1.15 -21.46 6.94
N VAL A 265 0.82 -20.70 5.89
CA VAL A 265 1.48 -19.42 5.58
C VAL A 265 1.23 -18.39 6.67
N LEU A 266 -0.03 -18.25 7.12
CA LEU A 266 -0.43 -17.36 8.21
C LEU A 266 0.26 -17.71 9.54
N VAL A 267 0.35 -19.00 9.84
CA VAL A 267 1.05 -19.51 11.03
C VAL A 267 2.54 -19.20 10.97
N GLN A 268 3.18 -19.42 9.82
CA GLN A 268 4.61 -19.19 9.63
C GLN A 268 4.98 -17.70 9.60
N ALA A 269 4.15 -16.86 8.96
CA ALA A 269 4.34 -15.41 8.90
C ALA A 269 4.07 -14.71 10.25
N ARG A 270 3.42 -15.41 11.20
CA ARG A 270 3.07 -14.90 12.54
C ARG A 270 2.25 -13.60 12.47
N CYS A 271 1.26 -13.54 11.59
CA CYS A 271 0.39 -12.38 11.40
C CYS A 271 -0.62 -12.20 12.55
N LEU A 272 -0.16 -11.69 13.69
CA LEU A 272 -0.97 -11.50 14.88
C LEU A 272 -2.08 -10.45 14.68
N HIS A 273 -1.80 -9.42 13.90
CA HIS A 273 -2.72 -8.30 13.65
C HIS A 273 -3.60 -8.51 12.43
N LEU A 274 -3.75 -9.75 11.93
CA LEU A 274 -4.58 -10.03 10.75
C LEU A 274 -6.03 -9.53 10.88
N PRO A 275 -6.75 -9.71 12.01
CA PRO A 275 -8.12 -9.19 12.15
C PRO A 275 -8.16 -7.68 12.04
N SER A 276 -7.20 -6.98 12.65
CA SER A 276 -7.07 -5.53 12.51
C SER A 276 -6.73 -5.10 11.09
N ASN A 277 -5.85 -5.81 10.38
CA ASN A 277 -5.54 -5.51 8.99
C ASN A 277 -6.77 -5.69 8.08
N ILE A 278 -7.52 -6.79 8.25
CA ILE A 278 -8.75 -7.05 7.49
C ILE A 278 -9.77 -5.94 7.77
N PHE A 279 -10.06 -5.67 9.06
CA PHE A 279 -10.96 -4.59 9.45
C PHE A 279 -10.52 -3.23 8.89
N TYR A 280 -9.21 -2.94 8.94
CA TYR A 280 -8.64 -1.70 8.41
C TYR A 280 -8.86 -1.57 6.90
N ILE A 281 -8.63 -2.65 6.14
CA ILE A 281 -8.87 -2.68 4.70
C ILE A 281 -10.37 -2.47 4.43
N GLU A 282 -11.25 -3.25 5.05
CA GLU A 282 -12.69 -3.20 4.78
C GLU A 282 -13.33 -1.83 5.05
N ASN A 283 -12.90 -1.16 6.13
CA ASN A 283 -13.57 0.05 6.58
C ASN A 283 -12.95 1.34 6.01
N LEU A 284 -11.69 1.31 5.56
CA LEU A 284 -10.97 2.50 5.08
C LEU A 284 -10.65 2.48 3.58
N GLN A 285 -11.05 1.42 2.87
CA GLN A 285 -10.91 1.29 1.43
C GLN A 285 -12.24 1.64 0.75
N TRP A 286 -12.36 2.84 0.18
CA TRP A 286 -13.60 3.34 -0.43
C TRP A 286 -13.53 3.44 -1.95
N SER A 287 -12.31 3.54 -2.49
CA SER A 287 -12.07 3.92 -3.89
C SER A 287 -11.69 2.75 -4.79
N LEU A 288 -12.00 1.50 -4.41
CA LEU A 288 -11.69 0.33 -5.25
C LEU A 288 -12.56 0.31 -6.50
N SER A 289 -11.95 0.00 -7.64
CA SER A 289 -12.72 -0.29 -8.84
C SER A 289 -13.32 -1.69 -8.74
N SER A 290 -14.55 -1.87 -9.21
CA SER A 290 -15.20 -3.19 -9.31
C SER A 290 -14.51 -4.15 -10.29
N LYS A 291 -13.47 -3.69 -11.00
CA LYS A 291 -12.68 -4.47 -11.96
C LYS A 291 -11.37 -5.01 -11.40
N ASP A 292 -11.05 -4.73 -10.14
CA ASP A 292 -9.76 -5.09 -9.56
C ASP A 292 -9.81 -6.46 -8.86
N ASP A 293 -8.95 -7.40 -9.27
CA ASP A 293 -8.78 -8.74 -8.65
C ASP A 293 -8.37 -8.68 -7.16
N LEU A 294 -8.12 -7.47 -6.65
CA LEU A 294 -7.80 -7.20 -5.26
C LEU A 294 -8.93 -7.64 -4.31
N GLY A 295 -10.20 -7.52 -4.74
CA GLY A 295 -11.35 -7.93 -3.92
C GLY A 295 -11.35 -9.43 -3.58
N PHE A 296 -11.02 -10.27 -4.57
CA PHE A 296 -10.87 -11.72 -4.37
C PHE A 296 -9.81 -11.99 -3.29
N SER A 297 -8.70 -11.26 -3.32
CA SER A 297 -7.61 -11.45 -2.35
C SER A 297 -8.08 -11.25 -0.91
N LEU A 298 -8.84 -10.18 -0.63
CA LEU A 298 -9.37 -9.95 0.71
C LEU A 298 -10.28 -11.09 1.17
N VAL A 299 -11.22 -11.49 0.31
CA VAL A 299 -12.20 -12.55 0.63
C VAL A 299 -11.52 -13.89 0.89
N THR A 300 -10.47 -14.25 0.13
CA THR A 300 -9.71 -15.49 0.37
C THR A 300 -9.02 -15.47 1.74
N PHE A 301 -8.43 -14.34 2.14
CA PHE A 301 -7.83 -14.21 3.47
C PHE A 301 -8.87 -14.22 4.60
N GLN A 302 -10.04 -13.62 4.39
CA GLN A 302 -11.16 -13.68 5.33
C GLN A 302 -11.64 -15.12 5.52
N ALA A 303 -11.84 -15.86 4.42
CA ALA A 303 -12.24 -17.25 4.47
C ALA A 303 -11.19 -18.12 5.19
N SER A 304 -9.90 -17.86 4.96
CA SER A 304 -8.80 -18.55 5.64
C SER A 304 -8.78 -18.26 7.15
N MET A 305 -8.95 -16.99 7.53
CA MET A 305 -9.05 -16.60 8.94
C MET A 305 -10.27 -17.23 9.61
N GLU A 306 -11.44 -17.16 8.96
CA GLU A 306 -12.69 -17.74 9.49
C GLU A 306 -12.57 -19.26 9.64
N TYR A 307 -11.95 -19.95 8.68
CA TYR A 307 -11.65 -21.37 8.79
C TYR A 307 -10.76 -21.67 10.01
N MET A 308 -9.69 -20.90 10.22
CA MET A 308 -8.82 -21.06 11.41
C MET A 308 -9.56 -20.83 12.73
N MET A 309 -10.53 -19.93 12.74
CA MET A 309 -11.26 -19.55 13.96
C MET A 309 -12.40 -20.53 14.27
N SER A 310 -13.09 -21.03 13.26
CA SER A 310 -14.26 -21.91 13.38
C SER A 310 -13.94 -23.40 13.41
N ALA A 311 -12.83 -23.84 12.78
CA ALA A 311 -12.49 -25.25 12.72
C ALA A 311 -11.96 -25.81 14.05
N ASP A 312 -12.30 -27.09 14.29
CA ASP A 312 -11.77 -27.86 15.41
C ASP A 312 -10.51 -28.63 14.99
N PHE A 313 -9.37 -28.26 15.61
CA PHE A 313 -8.07 -28.87 15.36
C PHE A 313 -7.66 -29.88 16.45
N SER A 314 -8.58 -30.24 17.36
CA SER A 314 -8.32 -31.18 18.45
C SER A 314 -7.74 -32.51 17.96
N HIS A 315 -8.17 -32.96 16.78
CA HIS A 315 -7.71 -34.21 16.16
C HIS A 315 -6.27 -34.14 15.63
N LEU A 316 -5.82 -32.97 15.14
CA LEU A 316 -4.45 -32.79 14.63
C LEU A 316 -3.42 -32.82 15.76
N ARG A 317 -3.82 -32.35 16.95
CA ARG A 317 -2.98 -32.37 18.15
C ARG A 317 -2.61 -33.78 18.61
N ALA A 318 -3.44 -34.78 18.32
CA ALA A 318 -3.18 -36.18 18.69
C ALA A 318 -2.11 -36.84 17.80
N THR A 319 -1.90 -36.30 16.59
CA THR A 319 -0.96 -36.84 15.60
C THR A 319 0.43 -36.19 15.69
N MET A 320 0.55 -35.05 16.37
CA MET A 320 1.84 -34.35 16.53
C MET A 320 2.68 -34.99 17.64
N SER A 321 3.79 -35.61 17.25
CA SER A 321 4.80 -36.10 18.19
C SER A 321 5.61 -34.93 18.79
N PRO A 322 6.18 -35.08 20.00
CA PRO A 322 6.93 -34.00 20.67
C PRO A 322 8.14 -33.47 19.87
N THR A 323 8.60 -34.25 18.89
CA THR A 323 9.79 -34.00 18.08
C THR A 323 9.57 -32.97 16.95
N GLN A 324 8.33 -32.71 16.55
CA GLN A 324 8.00 -31.77 15.44
C GLN A 324 7.78 -30.32 15.88
N LYS A 325 7.89 -30.01 17.19
CA LYS A 325 7.80 -28.64 17.70
C LYS A 325 8.95 -27.72 17.27
N ASN A 326 10.02 -28.27 16.68
CA ASN A 326 11.26 -27.55 16.36
C ASN A 326 11.65 -27.60 14.87
N ASN A 327 10.70 -27.64 13.93
CA ASN A 327 11.02 -27.36 12.51
C ASN A 327 11.27 -25.86 12.24
N GLU A 328 11.83 -25.14 13.20
CA GLU A 328 12.58 -23.92 12.89
C GLU A 328 13.92 -24.39 12.31
N ILE A 329 14.23 -24.05 11.05
CA ILE A 329 15.56 -24.31 10.49
C ILE A 329 16.56 -23.67 11.42
N SER A 330 17.34 -24.49 12.11
CA SER A 330 18.29 -23.98 13.09
C SER A 330 19.41 -23.22 12.37
N ILE A 331 19.89 -22.12 12.94
CA ILE A 331 21.04 -21.37 12.36
C ILE A 331 22.23 -22.29 12.01
N PRO A 332 22.54 -23.35 12.79
CA PRO A 332 23.55 -24.34 12.41
C PRO A 332 23.23 -25.14 11.15
N GLU A 333 21.97 -25.51 10.89
CA GLU A 333 21.55 -26.20 9.66
C GLU A 333 21.60 -25.28 8.43
N LEU A 334 21.25 -24.00 8.60
CA LEU A 334 21.45 -22.97 7.57
C LEU A 334 22.93 -22.79 7.21
N MET A 335 23.82 -22.81 8.22
CA MET A 335 25.27 -22.76 7.99
C MET A 335 25.82 -24.04 7.34
N GLN A 336 25.28 -25.21 7.69
CA GLN A 336 25.67 -26.47 7.05
C GLN A 336 25.19 -26.57 5.59
N ALA A 337 23.97 -26.13 5.28
CA ALA A 337 23.46 -26.10 3.92
C ALA A 337 24.31 -25.18 3.01
N ALA A 338 24.77 -24.04 3.54
CA ALA A 338 25.69 -23.14 2.84
C ALA A 338 27.08 -23.75 2.65
N GLN A 339 27.61 -24.51 3.62
CA GLN A 339 28.91 -25.17 3.51
C GLN A 339 28.89 -26.34 2.50
N HIS A 340 27.78 -27.10 2.44
CA HIS A 340 27.65 -28.21 1.49
C HIS A 340 27.56 -27.78 0.02
N MET A 341 27.21 -26.53 -0.28
CA MET A 341 27.27 -25.96 -1.63
C MET A 341 28.67 -25.47 -2.04
N THR A 342 29.64 -25.39 -1.11
CA THR A 342 30.96 -24.83 -1.39
C THR A 342 32.03 -25.90 -1.66
N LEU A 343 31.74 -27.18 -1.42
CA LEU A 343 32.73 -28.26 -1.53
C LEU A 343 32.12 -29.54 -2.13
N GLN A 344 31.94 -29.58 -3.45
CA GLN A 344 32.05 -30.83 -4.19
C GLN A 344 33.01 -30.65 -5.37
N PRO A 345 34.16 -31.34 -5.39
CA PRO A 345 34.96 -31.49 -6.60
C PRO A 345 34.36 -32.61 -7.46
N SER A 346 34.02 -32.29 -8.71
CA SER A 346 33.51 -33.26 -9.68
C SER A 346 34.58 -34.31 -10.06
N PRO A 347 34.28 -35.61 -10.09
CA PRO A 347 35.22 -36.62 -10.54
C PRO A 347 35.15 -36.83 -12.07
N GLY A 348 36.18 -36.33 -12.76
CA GLY A 348 36.87 -37.04 -13.84
C GLY A 348 36.35 -36.89 -15.28
N GLU A 349 37.10 -36.17 -16.11
CA GLU A 349 37.26 -36.52 -17.53
C GLU A 349 38.72 -36.32 -17.97
N ARG A 350 39.27 -37.36 -18.62
CA ARG A 350 40.64 -37.46 -19.12
C ARG A 350 40.78 -36.76 -20.48
N VAL A 351 41.76 -35.86 -20.55
CA VAL A 351 42.71 -35.57 -21.65
C VAL A 351 42.26 -35.86 -23.10
N GLY A 352 42.18 -34.77 -23.89
CA GLY A 352 42.36 -34.77 -25.34
C GLY A 352 42.83 -33.40 -25.83
N ARG A 353 44.06 -33.32 -26.33
CA ARG A 353 44.71 -32.10 -26.87
C ARG A 353 44.03 -31.59 -28.15
N GLY A 354 43.92 -30.27 -28.28
CA GLY A 354 43.71 -29.58 -29.55
C GLY A 354 43.75 -28.06 -29.36
N ALA A 355 44.75 -27.41 -29.98
CA ALA A 355 44.99 -25.98 -29.89
C ALA A 355 44.07 -25.18 -30.84
N GLY A 356 43.60 -24.02 -30.38
CA GLY A 356 42.89 -23.02 -31.18
C GLY A 356 42.36 -21.91 -30.28
N ALA A 357 43.04 -20.77 -30.29
CA ALA A 357 42.68 -19.60 -29.51
C ALA A 357 41.58 -18.80 -30.22
N GLU A 358 40.43 -18.64 -29.56
CA GLU A 358 39.51 -17.50 -29.75
C GLU A 358 39.04 -17.05 -28.36
N ALA A 359 39.03 -15.72 -28.17
CA ALA A 359 38.72 -15.08 -26.90
C ALA A 359 37.21 -15.00 -26.68
N ASP A 360 36.72 -15.60 -25.59
CA ASP A 360 35.33 -15.47 -25.11
C ASP A 360 35.17 -14.29 -24.12
N PRO A 361 33.97 -13.66 -24.06
CA PRO A 361 33.71 -12.41 -23.34
C PRO A 361 33.58 -12.62 -21.81
N PRO A 362 33.62 -11.54 -20.98
CA PRO A 362 33.59 -11.70 -19.53
C PRO A 362 32.28 -12.35 -19.07
N GLY A 363 32.41 -13.41 -18.28
CA GLY A 363 31.31 -14.23 -17.78
C GLY A 363 30.20 -13.39 -17.14
N LYS A 364 28.95 -13.70 -17.54
CA LYS A 364 27.74 -13.09 -16.97
C LYS A 364 27.65 -13.45 -15.50
N MET A 365 27.82 -12.45 -14.65
CA MET A 365 27.56 -12.52 -13.20
C MET A 365 26.13 -13.03 -12.96
N THR A 366 25.98 -14.09 -12.19
CA THR A 366 24.69 -14.76 -12.03
C THR A 366 23.73 -13.88 -11.22
N SER A 367 22.43 -14.08 -11.39
CA SER A 367 21.36 -13.40 -10.62
C SER A 367 21.60 -13.52 -9.10
N PHE A 368 22.20 -14.63 -8.68
CA PHE A 368 22.55 -14.92 -7.30
C PHE A 368 23.71 -14.05 -6.79
N ASP A 369 24.77 -13.87 -7.59
CA ASP A 369 25.92 -13.02 -7.23
C ASP A 369 25.51 -11.56 -7.00
N LYS A 370 24.58 -11.05 -7.83
CA LYS A 370 24.03 -9.70 -7.68
C LYS A 370 23.19 -9.54 -6.41
N ARG A 371 22.48 -10.60 -6.00
CA ARG A 371 21.68 -10.61 -4.77
C ARG A 371 22.57 -10.66 -3.53
N LEU A 372 23.63 -11.48 -3.57
CA LEU A 372 24.60 -11.57 -2.48
C LEU A 372 25.32 -10.24 -2.25
N GLU A 373 25.77 -9.57 -3.33
CA GLU A 373 26.42 -8.26 -3.24
C GLU A 373 25.46 -7.17 -2.71
N SER A 374 24.17 -7.24 -3.08
CA SER A 374 23.13 -6.33 -2.58
C SER A 374 22.87 -6.52 -1.07
N ILE A 375 22.85 -7.77 -0.60
CA ILE A 375 22.69 -8.09 0.82
C ILE A 375 23.92 -7.65 1.62
N THR A 376 25.13 -7.88 1.12
CA THR A 376 26.37 -7.41 1.76
C THR A 376 26.41 -5.89 1.91
N ARG A 377 26.02 -5.15 0.87
CA ARG A 377 25.95 -3.68 0.92
C ARG A 377 24.87 -3.18 1.89
N MET A 378 23.77 -3.90 2.05
CA MET A 378 22.70 -3.54 2.98
C MET A 378 23.13 -3.71 4.44
N MET A 379 23.91 -4.76 4.75
CA MET A 379 24.46 -5.01 6.10
C MET A 379 25.56 -4.02 6.50
N GLU A 380 26.42 -3.61 5.56
CA GLU A 380 27.46 -2.59 5.82
C GLU A 380 26.84 -1.23 6.13
N ARG A 381 25.75 -0.87 5.45
CA ARG A 381 25.03 0.39 5.68
C ARG A 381 24.37 0.42 7.06
N SER A 382 23.74 -0.68 7.45
CA SER A 382 23.10 -0.81 8.77
C SER A 382 24.12 -0.79 9.92
N SER A 383 25.30 -1.40 9.74
CA SER A 383 26.39 -1.35 10.73
C SER A 383 27.02 0.04 10.86
N GLN A 384 27.10 0.81 9.77
CA GLN A 384 27.62 2.19 9.81
C GLN A 384 26.64 3.18 10.46
N GLU A 385 25.34 2.99 10.27
CA GLU A 385 24.30 3.84 10.88
C GLU A 385 24.20 3.65 12.40
N LEU A 386 24.39 2.41 12.90
CA LEU A 386 24.46 2.10 14.32
C LEU A 386 25.69 2.70 15.02
N ALA A 387 26.79 2.93 14.29
CA ALA A 387 28.01 3.53 14.83
C ALA A 387 27.96 5.07 14.90
N ALA A 388 27.01 5.73 14.23
CA ALA A 388 27.01 7.17 14.01
C ALA A 388 26.06 7.99 14.92
N ALA A 389 25.28 7.36 15.81
CA ALA A 389 24.31 8.08 16.65
C ALA A 389 24.85 8.41 18.06
N PRO A 390 24.97 9.70 18.45
CA PRO A 390 25.29 10.09 19.83
C PRO A 390 24.02 10.17 20.69
N MET A 391 23.96 9.40 21.78
CA MET A 391 22.90 9.44 22.79
C MET A 391 23.18 10.49 23.88
N PRO A 392 22.15 11.16 24.42
CA PRO A 392 22.14 11.60 25.81
C PRO A 392 21.10 10.84 26.63
N LEU A 393 21.56 10.07 27.62
CA LEU A 393 20.72 9.51 28.69
C LEU A 393 20.29 10.62 29.65
N LYS A 394 19.00 10.72 29.97
CA LYS A 394 18.53 11.09 31.31
C LYS A 394 17.34 10.23 31.74
N SER A 395 17.61 9.41 32.74
CA SER A 395 16.67 8.69 33.60
C SER A 395 15.96 9.68 34.54
N ILE A 396 14.68 9.45 34.85
CA ILE A 396 14.07 9.79 36.15
C ILE A 396 12.85 8.88 36.36
N THR A 397 12.98 7.99 37.33
CA THR A 397 11.91 7.40 38.13
C THR A 397 11.60 8.34 39.30
N GLY A 398 10.34 8.49 39.68
CA GLY A 398 9.97 8.82 41.06
C GLY A 398 8.88 9.89 41.26
N GLU A 399 7.82 9.44 41.94
CA GLU A 399 7.07 10.14 43.00
C GLU A 399 5.70 10.77 42.70
N THR A 400 4.73 10.13 43.36
CA THR A 400 3.39 10.51 43.80
C THR A 400 3.28 11.89 44.45
N GLY A 401 2.14 12.56 44.26
CA GLY A 401 1.69 13.68 45.09
C GLY A 401 0.35 14.29 44.65
N ASP A 402 -0.63 14.21 45.55
CA ASP A 402 -2.01 14.73 45.47
C ASP A 402 -2.15 16.21 45.04
N GLN A 403 -3.26 16.52 44.35
CA GLN A 403 -4.17 17.60 44.78
C GLN A 403 -5.53 17.61 44.05
N GLN A 404 -6.58 17.57 44.86
CA GLN A 404 -7.99 17.87 44.55
C GLN A 404 -8.20 19.25 43.90
N ARG A 405 -9.21 19.36 43.03
CA ARG A 405 -10.25 20.40 43.13
C ARG A 405 -11.51 20.08 42.33
N GLN A 406 -12.64 20.46 42.94
CA GLN A 406 -14.04 20.17 42.63
C GLN A 406 -14.67 21.11 41.59
N GLY A 407 -15.81 20.65 41.05
CA GLY A 407 -16.90 21.45 40.45
C GLY A 407 -17.34 20.84 39.12
N GLY A 408 -18.60 20.51 38.80
CA GLY A 408 -19.89 20.71 39.45
C GLY A 408 -20.97 20.75 38.35
N SER A 409 -21.74 19.66 38.21
CA SER A 409 -23.15 19.56 37.75
C SER A 409 -23.63 20.21 36.44
N ARG A 410 -24.18 19.39 35.52
CA ARG A 410 -25.62 19.32 35.18
C ARG A 410 -25.84 18.27 34.08
N GLY A 411 -26.84 17.40 34.28
CA GLY A 411 -27.16 16.31 33.35
C GLY A 411 -28.20 16.68 32.31
N GLU A 412 -28.34 15.83 31.31
CA GLU A 412 -29.59 15.63 30.57
C GLU A 412 -29.61 14.21 29.95
N GLN A 413 -30.82 13.75 29.65
CA GLN A 413 -31.26 12.36 29.80
C GLN A 413 -31.11 11.50 28.54
N VAL A 414 -31.04 10.19 28.80
CA VAL A 414 -31.22 9.06 27.88
C VAL A 414 -32.65 9.03 27.32
N PRO A 415 -32.87 8.44 26.14
CA PRO A 415 -33.96 7.47 26.01
C PRO A 415 -33.51 6.12 25.44
N ASP A 416 -34.01 5.07 26.09
CA ASP A 416 -34.05 3.67 25.67
C ASP A 416 -34.84 3.47 24.35
N VAL A 417 -34.45 2.45 23.57
CA VAL A 417 -35.24 1.23 23.29
C VAL A 417 -34.69 0.55 22.02
N ILE A 418 -34.27 -0.69 22.23
CA ILE A 418 -33.75 -1.67 21.27
C ILE A 418 -34.91 -2.34 20.50
N PRO A 419 -34.80 -2.59 19.18
CA PRO A 419 -35.45 -3.73 18.57
C PRO A 419 -34.44 -4.88 18.37
N VAL A 420 -34.66 -5.95 19.13
CA VAL A 420 -34.05 -7.27 18.96
C VAL A 420 -34.33 -7.76 17.54
N ARG A 421 -33.29 -8.03 16.74
CA ARG A 421 -33.39 -8.85 15.54
C ARG A 421 -32.75 -10.21 15.81
N LYS A 422 -33.55 -11.23 15.53
CA LYS A 422 -33.28 -12.66 15.72
C LYS A 422 -32.03 -13.07 14.93
N ALA A 423 -31.20 -13.89 15.56
CA ALA A 423 -30.17 -14.66 14.90
C ALA A 423 -30.85 -15.73 14.03
N ASP A 424 -30.76 -15.59 12.72
CA ASP A 424 -30.97 -16.70 11.80
C ASP A 424 -29.60 -17.26 11.42
N ASN A 425 -29.41 -18.52 11.80
CA ASN A 425 -28.23 -19.32 11.59
C ASN A 425 -28.32 -19.93 10.18
N SER A 426 -27.85 -19.22 9.17
CA SER A 426 -27.71 -19.74 7.79
C SER A 426 -26.23 -19.81 7.43
N GLY A 427 -25.75 -21.05 7.26
CA GLY A 427 -24.34 -21.40 7.19
C GLY A 427 -23.61 -20.93 5.93
N LEU A 428 -22.27 -21.03 6.04
CA LEU A 428 -21.24 -20.71 5.03
C LEU A 428 -21.54 -21.21 3.60
N GLY A 429 -22.33 -22.28 3.46
CA GLY A 429 -22.70 -22.87 2.17
C GLY A 429 -23.64 -22.01 1.31
N ASP A 430 -24.55 -21.24 1.91
CA ASP A 430 -25.42 -20.33 1.15
C ASP A 430 -24.70 -19.05 0.72
N PHE A 431 -23.70 -18.62 1.49
CA PHE A 431 -22.87 -17.46 1.18
C PHE A 431 -21.91 -17.69 -0.01
N LEU A 432 -21.31 -18.89 -0.11
CA LEU A 432 -20.49 -19.23 -1.27
C LEU A 432 -21.31 -19.47 -2.54
N SER A 433 -22.56 -19.93 -2.38
CA SER A 433 -23.48 -20.14 -3.50
C SER A 433 -23.98 -18.81 -4.08
N SER A 434 -24.23 -17.79 -3.25
CA SER A 434 -24.63 -16.47 -3.73
C SER A 434 -23.52 -15.70 -4.43
N LEU A 435 -22.25 -15.99 -4.12
CA LEU A 435 -21.09 -15.41 -4.81
C LEU A 435 -20.91 -15.98 -6.22
N GLN A 436 -21.42 -17.18 -6.52
CA GLN A 436 -21.27 -17.81 -7.84
C GLN A 436 -22.14 -17.16 -8.93
N ASP A 437 -23.26 -16.53 -8.56
CA ASP A 437 -24.21 -15.94 -9.51
C ASP A 437 -23.80 -14.52 -9.99
N ASP A 438 -22.94 -13.80 -9.26
CA ASP A 438 -22.54 -12.41 -9.59
C ASP A 438 -21.27 -12.32 -10.46
N PHE A 439 -20.48 -13.39 -10.58
CA PHE A 439 -19.31 -13.45 -11.47
C PHE A 439 -19.67 -14.14 -12.78
N GLY A 440 -20.33 -13.40 -13.67
CA GLY A 440 -20.70 -13.82 -15.03
C GLY A 440 -19.53 -14.09 -15.99
N TYR A 441 -18.59 -14.97 -15.62
CA TYR A 441 -17.61 -15.56 -16.53
C TYR A 441 -17.68 -17.08 -16.45
N SER A 442 -18.47 -17.64 -17.36
CA SER A 442 -18.47 -19.05 -17.72
C SER A 442 -17.10 -19.43 -18.30
N TYR A 443 -16.27 -20.13 -17.53
CA TYR A 443 -15.26 -21.01 -18.13
C TYR A 443 -15.96 -22.30 -18.55
N GLY A 444 -16.02 -22.52 -19.86
CA GLY A 444 -16.88 -23.50 -20.50
C GLY A 444 -16.64 -24.92 -20.02
N LYS A 445 -17.75 -25.61 -19.70
CA LYS A 445 -17.81 -27.06 -19.72
C LYS A 445 -17.67 -27.53 -21.17
N GLN A 446 -16.60 -28.24 -21.50
CA GLN A 446 -16.63 -29.16 -22.64
C GLN A 446 -17.07 -30.52 -22.14
N THR A 447 -18.20 -30.95 -22.69
CA THR A 447 -18.73 -32.33 -22.68
C THR A 447 -17.79 -33.31 -23.34
#